data_AF-A0A8J2FFF1-F1
#
_entry.id   AF-A0A8J2FFF1-F1
#
_cell.length_a   1.000
_cell.length_b   1.000
_cell.length_c   1.000
_cell.angle_alpha   90.00
_cell.angle_beta   90.00
_cell.angle_gamma   90.00
#
_symmetry.space_group_name_H-M   'P 1'
#
loop_
_entity.id
_entity.type
_entity.pdbx_description
1 polymer ?
#
loop_
_entity_poly.entity_id
_entity_poly.type
_entity_poly.pdbx_seq_one_letter_code
_entity_poly.pdbx_strand_id
1 'polypeptide(L)'
;MTVMFKTKSQKYESQTKSDDDRTSDASEVRAQAARQCVRQLRIHPVLCMNWLTLVDSLEQLSRLAQLESLIPSEESVAEQKGRVSTSEGTLWDQAAHEDAIRILVEEAKVNVCLRMMIDYKEWQFAVGDTIAQDRRLREICAQLNMDEPAAIRKCNLFEESLGLLLLRGFMHVETLQLTDCILLIEHIATVLTTAHDRKGDNVYKESLKSQENVVIYYFTALMKHAEQLNNRELLAKLKEHRILYLVLRHVVARKGDYQIDFLGVAVEGFAKLAENEDFLPIWQDFFSGGKEEMQSFLQDLEPLLQQILQQYPDKKSEMRPLSDWIRKIKRAAV
;
A
#
# COMPACT_ATOMS: atom_id res chain seq x y z
N MET A 1 10.75 -17.47 81.57
CA MET A 1 9.72 -16.51 81.11
C MET A 1 10.30 -15.68 79.97
N THR A 2 9.48 -15.28 79.00
CA THR A 2 9.79 -14.47 77.78
C THR A 2 10.32 -15.32 76.60
N VAL A 3 9.51 -15.77 75.62
CA VAL A 3 8.67 -15.12 74.56
C VAL A 3 9.48 -14.55 73.37
N MET A 4 9.07 -15.00 72.18
CA MET A 4 9.51 -14.75 70.79
C MET A 4 10.01 -13.34 70.42
N PHE A 5 10.82 -13.23 69.36
CA PHE A 5 10.43 -12.54 68.11
C PHE A 5 11.31 -12.94 66.91
N LYS A 6 10.66 -13.52 65.87
CA LYS A 6 11.11 -13.60 64.47
C LYS A 6 10.81 -12.26 63.79
N THR A 7 11.74 -11.70 63.02
CA THR A 7 11.55 -10.77 61.87
C THR A 7 12.94 -10.32 61.40
N LYS A 8 13.35 -10.17 60.12
CA LYS A 8 12.71 -10.06 58.81
C LYS A 8 13.77 -10.50 57.77
N SER A 9 13.46 -11.49 56.94
CA SER A 9 14.09 -11.68 55.63
C SER A 9 12.93 -11.93 54.67
N GLN A 10 12.46 -10.86 54.02
CA GLN A 10 11.45 -10.82 52.96
C GLN A 10 10.99 -9.37 52.82
N LYS A 11 11.82 -8.53 52.17
CA LYS A 11 11.37 -7.23 51.64
C LYS A 11 12.42 -6.57 50.74
N TYR A 12 13.01 -7.31 49.80
CA TYR A 12 13.87 -6.71 48.76
C TYR A 12 13.94 -7.57 47.48
N GLU A 13 12.83 -8.19 47.06
CA GLU A 13 12.77 -8.93 45.78
C GLU A 13 11.57 -8.55 44.89
N SER A 14 10.80 -7.52 45.24
CA SER A 14 9.55 -7.22 44.55
C SER A 14 9.48 -5.83 43.93
N GLN A 15 10.61 -5.23 43.54
CA GLN A 15 10.65 -3.88 42.95
C GLN A 15 11.59 -3.70 41.75
N THR A 16 11.99 -4.80 41.11
CA THR A 16 12.70 -4.82 39.82
C THR A 16 12.15 -5.94 38.94
N LYS A 17 10.82 -5.97 38.75
CA LYS A 17 10.27 -6.45 37.47
C LYS A 17 10.23 -5.21 36.59
N SER A 18 11.35 -4.99 35.91
CA SER A 18 11.67 -3.86 35.08
C SER A 18 10.60 -3.66 34.01
N ASP A 19 10.37 -2.41 33.60
CA ASP A 19 9.49 -2.09 32.47
C ASP A 19 9.89 -2.85 31.19
N ASP A 20 11.17 -3.27 31.07
CA ASP A 20 11.69 -4.15 30.01
C ASP A 20 11.01 -5.53 29.94
N ASP A 21 10.66 -6.16 31.06
CA ASP A 21 9.97 -7.46 31.05
C ASP A 21 8.53 -7.28 30.52
N ARG A 22 7.89 -6.14 30.79
CA ARG A 22 6.50 -5.87 30.39
C ARG A 22 6.38 -5.48 28.92
N THR A 23 7.35 -4.75 28.38
CA THR A 23 7.41 -4.40 26.96
C THR A 23 7.77 -5.61 26.10
N SER A 24 8.68 -6.48 26.57
CA SER A 24 9.00 -7.76 25.93
C SER A 24 7.77 -8.67 25.86
N ASP A 25 7.07 -8.87 26.98
CA ASP A 25 5.83 -9.68 27.03
C ASP A 25 4.74 -9.13 26.09
N ALA A 26 4.60 -7.81 25.98
CA ALA A 26 3.59 -7.20 25.12
C ALA A 26 3.92 -7.30 23.61
N SER A 27 5.20 -7.23 23.23
CA SER A 27 5.64 -7.47 21.85
C SER A 27 5.40 -8.93 21.43
N GLU A 28 5.76 -9.89 22.28
CA GLU A 28 5.55 -11.32 22.00
C GLU A 28 4.07 -11.67 21.82
N VAL A 29 3.19 -11.13 22.67
CA VAL A 29 1.74 -11.34 22.57
C VAL A 29 1.18 -10.80 21.24
N ARG A 30 1.64 -9.63 20.79
CA ARG A 30 1.23 -9.04 19.50
C ARG A 30 1.73 -9.87 18.32
N ALA A 31 3.00 -10.26 18.33
CA ALA A 31 3.58 -11.12 17.31
C ALA A 31 2.84 -12.47 17.22
N GLN A 32 2.45 -13.07 18.36
CA GLN A 32 1.66 -14.30 18.38
C GLN A 32 0.26 -14.08 17.80
N ALA A 33 -0.41 -12.97 18.15
CA ALA A 33 -1.72 -12.63 17.59
C ALA A 33 -1.64 -12.39 16.07
N ALA A 34 -0.60 -11.70 15.59
CA ALA A 34 -0.34 -11.51 14.16
C ALA A 34 -0.14 -12.85 13.44
N ARG A 35 0.68 -13.77 13.99
CA ARG A 35 0.86 -15.13 13.45
C ARG A 35 -0.46 -15.90 13.36
N GLN A 36 -1.32 -15.80 14.37
CA GLN A 36 -2.64 -16.46 14.33
C GLN A 36 -3.50 -15.92 13.19
N CYS A 37 -3.54 -14.60 12.99
CA CYS A 37 -4.27 -13.97 11.89
C CYS A 37 -3.68 -14.37 10.53
N VAL A 38 -2.35 -14.31 10.38
CA VAL A 38 -1.65 -14.63 9.13
C VAL A 38 -1.86 -16.10 8.70
N ARG A 39 -1.90 -17.04 9.65
CA ARG A 39 -2.20 -18.46 9.37
C ARG A 39 -3.59 -18.71 8.82
N GLN A 40 -4.55 -17.85 9.18
CA GLN A 40 -5.93 -17.93 8.70
C GLN A 40 -6.07 -17.36 7.27
N LEU A 41 -5.10 -16.60 6.77
CA LEU A 41 -5.15 -16.02 5.42
C LEU A 41 -5.12 -17.10 4.35
N ARG A 42 -6.25 -17.24 3.65
CA ARG A 42 -6.48 -18.19 2.57
C ARG A 42 -7.44 -17.57 1.56
N ILE A 43 -7.26 -17.93 0.29
CA ILE A 43 -8.17 -17.50 -0.78
C ILE A 43 -9.52 -18.19 -0.58
N HIS A 44 -10.56 -17.39 -0.48
CA HIS A 44 -11.95 -17.83 -0.33
C HIS A 44 -12.84 -17.03 -1.29
N PRO A 45 -13.89 -17.64 -1.86
CA PRO A 45 -14.87 -16.91 -2.66
C PRO A 45 -15.44 -15.72 -1.88
N VAL A 46 -15.51 -14.57 -2.55
CA VAL A 46 -16.00 -13.31 -1.96
C VAL A 46 -17.40 -13.50 -1.40
N LEU A 47 -17.61 -13.02 -0.17
CA LEU A 47 -18.85 -13.16 0.60
C LEU A 47 -19.28 -14.59 0.93
N CYS A 48 -18.41 -15.60 0.87
CA CYS A 48 -18.72 -16.88 1.54
C CYS A 48 -18.50 -16.77 3.06
N MET A 49 -19.04 -17.71 3.85
CA MET A 49 -18.91 -17.67 5.32
C MET A 49 -17.44 -17.63 5.78
N ASN A 50 -16.57 -18.41 5.15
CA ASN A 50 -15.13 -18.41 5.46
C ASN A 50 -14.47 -17.06 5.11
N TRP A 51 -14.90 -16.42 4.03
CA TRP A 51 -14.44 -15.09 3.66
C TRP A 51 -14.87 -14.05 4.70
N LEU A 52 -16.11 -14.12 5.20
CA LEU A 52 -16.60 -13.21 6.24
C LEU A 52 -15.82 -13.32 7.55
N THR A 53 -15.43 -14.53 7.95
CA THR A 53 -14.54 -14.77 9.10
C THR A 53 -13.13 -14.28 8.83
N LEU A 54 -12.60 -14.51 7.63
CA LEU A 54 -11.29 -14.00 7.20
C LEU A 54 -11.21 -12.47 7.32
N VAL A 55 -12.30 -11.74 7.02
CA VAL A 55 -12.33 -10.27 7.17
C VAL A 55 -12.02 -9.85 8.61
N ASP A 56 -12.52 -10.58 9.62
CA ASP A 56 -12.25 -10.25 11.02
C ASP A 56 -10.76 -10.41 11.36
N SER A 57 -10.13 -11.46 10.84
CA SER A 57 -8.69 -11.70 10.99
C SER A 57 -7.85 -10.62 10.28
N LEU A 58 -8.30 -10.17 9.10
CA LEU A 58 -7.66 -9.08 8.36
C LEU A 58 -7.78 -7.74 9.08
N GLU A 59 -8.95 -7.43 9.63
CA GLU A 59 -9.14 -6.22 10.43
C GLU A 59 -8.22 -6.23 11.66
N GLN A 60 -8.15 -7.35 12.37
CA GLN A 60 -7.26 -7.49 13.53
C GLN A 60 -5.79 -7.33 13.14
N LEU A 61 -5.34 -7.99 12.07
CA LEU A 61 -3.97 -7.89 11.58
C LEU A 61 -3.61 -6.46 11.13
N SER A 62 -4.52 -5.81 10.39
CA SER A 62 -4.36 -4.42 9.97
C SER A 62 -4.28 -3.47 11.17
N ARG A 63 -5.08 -3.68 12.22
CA ARG A 63 -5.00 -2.89 13.46
C ARG A 63 -3.66 -3.09 14.18
N LEU A 64 -3.14 -4.31 14.23
CA LEU A 64 -1.82 -4.58 14.80
C LEU A 64 -0.73 -3.81 14.03
N ALA A 65 -0.71 -3.91 12.70
CA ALA A 65 0.22 -3.17 11.85
C ALA A 65 0.12 -1.64 12.01
N GLN A 66 -1.08 -1.10 12.23
CA GLN A 66 -1.27 0.33 12.53
C GLN A 66 -0.69 0.71 13.89
N LEU A 67 -0.95 -0.09 14.94
CA LEU A 67 -0.43 0.17 16.28
C LEU A 67 1.09 0.12 16.33
N GLU A 68 1.69 -0.79 15.57
CA GLU A 68 3.14 -0.90 15.37
C GLU A 68 3.76 0.41 14.86
N SER A 69 3.10 1.08 13.91
CA SER A 69 3.56 2.37 13.38
C SER A 69 3.50 3.54 14.35
N LEU A 70 2.81 3.38 15.49
CA LEU A 70 2.71 4.41 16.53
C LEU A 70 3.73 4.22 17.66
N ILE A 71 4.49 3.12 17.65
CA ILE A 71 5.51 2.86 18.67
C ILE A 71 6.76 3.66 18.29
N PRO A 72 7.28 4.52 19.19
CA PRO A 72 8.53 5.23 18.94
C PRO A 72 9.67 4.23 18.68
N SER A 73 10.40 4.40 17.58
CA SER A 73 11.62 3.62 17.33
C SER A 73 12.67 3.98 18.39
N GLU A 74 13.27 3.00 19.04
CA GLU A 74 14.38 3.24 19.96
C GLU A 74 15.59 3.79 19.19
N GLU A 75 16.00 5.02 19.49
CA GLU A 75 17.14 5.71 18.86
C GLU A 75 18.48 4.96 19.05
N SER A 76 18.56 4.05 20.03
CA SER A 76 19.77 3.32 20.42
C SER A 76 20.30 2.33 19.37
N VAL A 77 19.47 1.90 18.41
CA VAL A 77 19.88 1.01 17.31
C VAL A 77 20.45 1.78 16.12
N ALA A 78 20.09 3.06 15.97
CA ALA A 78 20.55 3.90 14.86
C ALA A 78 22.06 4.28 14.98
N GLU A 79 22.59 4.36 16.20
CA GLU A 79 23.98 4.78 16.44
C GLU A 79 25.02 3.67 16.23
N GLN A 80 24.62 2.39 16.10
CA GLN A 80 25.57 1.27 15.92
C GLN A 80 25.88 0.91 14.47
N LYS A 81 25.22 1.50 13.47
CA LYS A 81 25.49 1.21 12.05
C LYS A 81 26.16 2.41 11.37
N GLY A 82 27.47 2.52 11.56
CA GLY A 82 28.32 3.36 10.74
C GLY A 82 28.39 2.85 9.30
N ARG A 83 27.38 3.16 8.48
CA ARG A 83 27.40 3.12 7.00
C ARG A 83 26.16 3.83 6.47
N VAL A 84 26.39 4.96 5.80
CA VAL A 84 25.50 5.66 4.86
C VAL A 84 24.09 5.99 5.42
N SER A 85 23.92 7.21 5.89
CA SER A 85 22.66 7.82 6.35
C SER A 85 21.58 8.01 5.27
N THR A 86 21.62 7.24 4.18
CA THR A 86 20.67 7.32 3.07
C THR A 86 20.05 5.97 2.70
N SER A 87 20.40 4.87 3.37
CA SER A 87 19.65 3.62 3.21
C SER A 87 18.45 3.64 4.15
N GLU A 88 17.24 3.78 3.59
CA GLU A 88 16.04 3.27 4.25
C GLU A 88 16.36 1.85 4.74
N GLY A 89 16.26 1.60 6.05
CA GLY A 89 16.67 0.31 6.62
C GLY A 89 15.90 -0.86 5.99
N THR A 90 16.48 -2.06 6.00
CA THR A 90 15.79 -3.27 5.50
C THR A 90 14.61 -3.64 6.41
N LEU A 91 13.58 -4.33 5.89
CA LEU A 91 12.45 -4.85 6.71
C LEU A 91 12.91 -5.62 7.96
N TRP A 92 14.12 -6.18 7.90
CA TRP A 92 14.74 -6.99 8.95
C TRP A 92 15.55 -6.16 9.95
N ASP A 93 16.08 -5.01 9.53
CA ASP A 93 17.02 -4.19 10.29
C ASP A 93 16.40 -2.91 10.89
N GLN A 94 15.13 -2.61 10.59
CA GLN A 94 14.48 -1.42 11.12
C GLN A 94 14.19 -1.55 12.62
N ALA A 95 14.50 -0.49 13.36
CA ALA A 95 14.05 -0.27 14.75
C ALA A 95 12.54 0.00 14.83
N ALA A 96 11.85 0.06 13.69
CA ALA A 96 10.40 0.10 13.61
C ALA A 96 9.85 -1.30 13.92
N HIS A 97 8.92 -1.38 14.86
CA HIS A 97 8.31 -2.62 15.33
C HIS A 97 7.32 -3.21 14.31
N GLU A 98 7.72 -3.48 13.08
CA GLU A 98 6.83 -3.95 11.99
C GLU A 98 6.62 -5.47 11.98
N ASP A 99 6.32 -6.04 13.15
CA ASP A 99 6.19 -7.47 13.33
C ASP A 99 5.07 -8.06 12.46
N ALA A 100 3.94 -7.37 12.30
CA ALA A 100 2.81 -7.86 11.51
C ALA A 100 3.17 -8.02 10.02
N ILE A 101 3.87 -7.05 9.44
CA ILE A 101 4.31 -7.09 8.03
C ILE A 101 5.41 -8.13 7.86
N ARG A 102 6.37 -8.17 8.79
CA ARG A 102 7.44 -9.18 8.78
C ARG A 102 6.87 -10.60 8.80
N ILE A 103 5.95 -10.89 9.71
CA ILE A 103 5.29 -12.20 9.81
C ILE A 103 4.52 -12.53 8.52
N LEU A 104 3.85 -11.55 7.90
CA LEU A 104 3.14 -11.74 6.64
C LEU A 104 4.09 -12.17 5.50
N VAL A 105 5.28 -11.57 5.46
CA VAL A 105 6.35 -11.88 4.49
C VAL A 105 6.98 -13.23 4.79
N GLU A 106 7.36 -13.51 6.04
CA GLU A 106 7.97 -14.77 6.49
C GLU A 106 7.08 -16.00 6.18
N GLU A 107 5.76 -15.86 6.37
CA GLU A 107 4.78 -16.93 6.08
C GLU A 107 4.35 -16.98 4.60
N ALA A 108 5.03 -16.23 3.72
CA ALA A 108 4.80 -16.16 2.27
C ALA A 108 3.34 -15.83 1.88
N LYS A 109 2.70 -14.94 2.65
CA LYS A 109 1.27 -14.59 2.46
C LYS A 109 1.01 -13.35 1.62
N VAL A 110 2.05 -12.60 1.22
CA VAL A 110 1.87 -11.36 0.44
C VAL A 110 1.18 -11.62 -0.90
N ASN A 111 1.59 -12.65 -1.65
CA ASN A 111 0.92 -13.03 -2.90
C ASN A 111 -0.50 -13.58 -2.69
N VAL A 112 -0.77 -14.20 -1.53
CA VAL A 112 -2.13 -14.61 -1.15
C VAL A 112 -3.00 -13.36 -0.96
N CYS A 113 -2.48 -12.36 -0.24
CA CYS A 113 -3.14 -11.08 -0.06
C CYS A 113 -3.43 -10.36 -1.39
N LEU A 114 -2.45 -10.31 -2.29
CA LEU A 114 -2.64 -9.71 -3.61
C LEU A 114 -3.75 -10.41 -4.41
N ARG A 115 -3.73 -11.76 -4.47
CA ARG A 115 -4.77 -12.54 -5.17
C ARG A 115 -6.16 -12.36 -4.56
N MET A 116 -6.28 -12.35 -3.23
CA MET A 116 -7.56 -12.09 -2.57
C MET A 116 -8.10 -10.69 -2.90
N MET A 117 -7.23 -9.69 -3.00
CA MET A 117 -7.62 -8.34 -3.41
C MET A 117 -8.11 -8.32 -4.87
N ILE A 118 -7.41 -9.02 -5.76
CA ILE A 118 -7.80 -9.16 -7.17
C ILE A 118 -9.17 -9.84 -7.27
N ASP A 119 -9.36 -11.00 -6.64
CA ASP A 119 -10.65 -11.72 -6.64
C ASP A 119 -11.80 -10.81 -6.14
N TYR A 120 -11.53 -9.99 -5.12
CA TYR A 120 -12.50 -9.02 -4.61
C TYR A 120 -12.81 -7.92 -5.61
N LYS A 121 -11.80 -7.30 -6.25
CA LYS A 121 -12.04 -6.25 -7.24
C LYS A 121 -12.68 -6.81 -8.49
N GLU A 122 -12.29 -7.99 -8.97
CA GLU A 122 -12.99 -8.70 -10.04
C GLU A 122 -14.45 -8.96 -9.67
N TRP A 123 -14.74 -9.44 -8.46
CA TRP A 123 -16.11 -9.63 -7.99
C TRP A 123 -16.90 -8.30 -7.96
N GLN A 124 -16.26 -7.22 -7.52
CA GLN A 124 -16.84 -5.87 -7.44
C GLN A 124 -17.07 -5.26 -8.85
N PHE A 125 -16.23 -5.62 -9.81
CA PHE A 125 -16.23 -5.09 -11.18
C PHE A 125 -17.04 -5.94 -12.16
N ALA A 126 -17.23 -7.23 -11.89
CA ALA A 126 -17.83 -8.23 -12.79
C ALA A 126 -19.19 -7.87 -13.37
N VAL A 127 -19.85 -6.84 -12.82
CA VAL A 127 -21.22 -6.50 -13.18
C VAL A 127 -21.34 -5.21 -13.98
N GLY A 128 -20.29 -4.38 -14.09
CA GLY A 128 -20.24 -3.17 -14.95
C GLY A 128 -21.29 -2.08 -14.68
N ASP A 129 -22.33 -2.39 -13.90
CA ASP A 129 -23.49 -1.59 -13.54
C ASP A 129 -23.76 -1.77 -12.04
N THR A 130 -23.78 -0.65 -11.32
CA THR A 130 -24.09 -0.57 -9.88
C THR A 130 -25.39 -1.30 -9.53
N ILE A 131 -26.41 -1.25 -10.40
CA ILE A 131 -27.71 -1.86 -10.15
C ILE A 131 -27.62 -3.38 -10.03
N ALA A 132 -26.81 -4.00 -10.90
CA ALA A 132 -26.69 -5.45 -10.91
C ALA A 132 -25.67 -5.93 -9.86
N GLN A 133 -24.70 -5.08 -9.44
CA GLN A 133 -23.90 -5.33 -8.24
C GLN A 133 -24.77 -5.36 -6.98
N ASP A 134 -25.66 -4.38 -6.80
CA ASP A 134 -26.60 -4.33 -5.68
C ASP A 134 -27.51 -5.55 -5.65
N ARG A 135 -27.99 -5.99 -6.82
CA ARG A 135 -28.80 -7.22 -6.93
C ARG A 135 -28.03 -8.46 -6.46
N ARG A 136 -26.80 -8.64 -6.94
CA ARG A 136 -25.94 -9.77 -6.55
C ARG A 136 -25.68 -9.76 -5.05
N LEU A 137 -25.42 -8.58 -4.47
CA LEU A 137 -25.23 -8.43 -3.04
C LEU A 137 -26.48 -8.84 -2.26
N ARG A 138 -27.67 -8.40 -2.66
CA ARG A 138 -28.94 -8.78 -2.03
C ARG A 138 -29.21 -10.28 -2.09
N GLU A 139 -28.93 -10.91 -3.23
CA GLU A 139 -29.08 -12.37 -3.39
C GLU A 139 -28.18 -13.13 -2.42
N ILE A 140 -26.92 -12.71 -2.29
CA ILE A 140 -25.97 -13.32 -1.35
C ILE A 140 -26.40 -13.06 0.11
N CYS A 141 -26.84 -11.85 0.42
CA CYS A 141 -27.33 -11.49 1.76
C CYS A 141 -28.52 -12.37 2.16
N ALA A 142 -29.47 -12.62 1.24
CA ALA A 142 -30.60 -13.51 1.47
C ALA A 142 -30.16 -14.97 1.71
N GLN A 143 -29.16 -15.47 0.95
CA GLN A 143 -28.63 -16.83 1.13
C GLN A 143 -27.91 -17.01 2.48
N LEU A 144 -27.23 -15.97 2.96
CA LEU A 144 -26.46 -16.01 4.20
C LEU A 144 -27.25 -15.58 5.43
N ASN A 145 -28.52 -15.16 5.25
CA ASN A 145 -29.33 -14.53 6.28
C ASN A 145 -28.58 -13.36 6.97
N MET A 146 -27.92 -12.54 6.14
CA MET A 146 -27.12 -11.39 6.56
C MET A 146 -27.79 -10.09 6.11
N ASP A 147 -27.69 -9.05 6.93
CA ASP A 147 -28.16 -7.70 6.59
C ASP A 147 -27.25 -7.03 5.53
N GLU A 148 -27.84 -6.37 4.54
CA GLU A 148 -27.12 -5.76 3.41
C GLU A 148 -26.10 -4.70 3.88
N PRO A 149 -26.46 -3.74 4.77
CA PRO A 149 -25.50 -2.87 5.44
C PRO A 149 -24.34 -3.60 6.14
N ALA A 150 -24.57 -4.77 6.72
CA ALA A 150 -23.51 -5.56 7.36
C ALA A 150 -22.54 -6.16 6.32
N ALA A 151 -23.06 -6.66 5.20
CA ALA A 151 -22.24 -7.15 4.09
C ALA A 151 -21.40 -6.02 3.46
N ILE A 152 -21.99 -4.84 3.24
CA ILE A 152 -21.26 -3.66 2.73
C ILE A 152 -20.11 -3.28 3.67
N ARG A 153 -20.37 -3.25 5.00
CA ARG A 153 -19.31 -2.99 5.99
C ARG A 153 -18.17 -4.00 5.89
N LYS A 154 -18.48 -5.29 5.71
CA LYS A 154 -17.48 -6.35 5.53
C LYS A 154 -16.66 -6.18 4.25
N CYS A 155 -17.29 -5.80 3.13
CA CYS A 155 -16.60 -5.46 1.89
C CYS A 155 -15.61 -4.30 2.07
N ASN A 156 -16.08 -3.19 2.64
CA ASN A 156 -15.23 -2.02 2.89
C ASN A 156 -14.08 -2.38 3.84
N LEU A 157 -14.37 -3.11 4.92
CA LEU A 157 -13.36 -3.50 5.90
C LEU A 157 -12.30 -4.42 5.29
N PHE A 158 -12.70 -5.36 4.44
CA PHE A 158 -11.78 -6.21 3.69
C PHE A 158 -10.87 -5.37 2.80
N GLU A 159 -11.46 -4.51 1.97
CA GLU A 159 -10.72 -3.68 1.01
C GLU A 159 -9.71 -2.76 1.69
N GLU A 160 -10.14 -2.05 2.73
CA GLU A 160 -9.29 -1.11 3.46
C GLU A 160 -8.19 -1.83 4.25
N SER A 161 -8.52 -2.92 4.95
CA SER A 161 -7.55 -3.64 5.80
C SER A 161 -6.48 -4.33 4.95
N LEU A 162 -6.91 -5.05 3.92
CA LEU A 162 -5.99 -5.76 3.04
C LEU A 162 -5.16 -4.79 2.18
N GLY A 163 -5.79 -3.71 1.70
CA GLY A 163 -5.10 -2.65 0.97
C GLY A 163 -4.01 -1.98 1.80
N LEU A 164 -4.27 -1.70 3.08
CA LEU A 164 -3.28 -1.13 3.97
C LEU A 164 -2.12 -2.08 4.24
N LEU A 165 -2.39 -3.37 4.47
CA LEU A 165 -1.34 -4.37 4.70
C LEU A 165 -0.41 -4.50 3.49
N LEU A 166 -0.98 -4.55 2.27
CA LEU A 166 -0.21 -4.55 1.03
C LEU A 166 0.60 -3.26 0.86
N LEU A 167 -0.02 -2.09 1.10
CA LEU A 167 0.66 -0.80 1.05
C LEU A 167 1.87 -0.76 1.96
N ARG A 168 1.70 -1.14 3.23
CA ARG A 168 2.80 -1.18 4.21
C ARG A 168 3.88 -2.18 3.80
N GLY A 169 3.49 -3.34 3.31
CA GLY A 169 4.42 -4.34 2.78
C GLY A 169 5.28 -3.78 1.65
N PHE A 170 4.66 -3.14 0.65
CA PHE A 170 5.34 -2.66 -0.55
C PHE A 170 6.26 -1.45 -0.34
N MET A 171 6.22 -0.81 0.83
CA MET A 171 7.25 0.17 1.19
C MET A 171 8.64 -0.46 1.25
N HIS A 172 8.71 -1.76 1.53
CA HIS A 172 9.95 -2.52 1.63
C HIS A 172 10.25 -3.28 0.34
N VAL A 173 11.47 -3.12 -0.16
CA VAL A 173 11.89 -3.76 -1.41
C VAL A 173 11.88 -5.28 -1.29
N GLU A 174 12.20 -5.85 -0.13
CA GLU A 174 12.23 -7.29 0.10
C GLU A 174 10.83 -7.90 -0.08
N THR A 175 9.79 -7.18 0.34
CA THR A 175 8.40 -7.59 0.10
C THR A 175 8.09 -7.62 -1.39
N LEU A 176 8.50 -6.58 -2.13
CA LEU A 176 8.28 -6.50 -3.58
C LEU A 176 9.05 -7.58 -4.35
N GLN A 177 10.27 -7.92 -3.92
CA GLN A 177 11.08 -8.99 -4.51
C GLN A 177 10.43 -10.37 -4.36
N LEU A 178 9.64 -10.59 -3.30
CA LEU A 178 8.89 -11.82 -3.06
C LEU A 178 7.46 -11.77 -3.64
N THR A 179 7.03 -10.60 -4.11
CA THR A 179 5.71 -10.38 -4.69
C THR A 179 5.75 -10.61 -6.20
N ASP A 180 4.65 -11.16 -6.73
CA ASP A 180 4.40 -11.16 -8.16
C ASP A 180 4.12 -9.73 -8.66
N CYS A 181 5.17 -9.00 -9.01
CA CYS A 181 5.08 -7.62 -9.49
C CYS A 181 4.31 -7.50 -10.81
N ILE A 182 4.28 -8.55 -11.63
CA ILE A 182 3.52 -8.57 -12.88
C ILE A 182 2.03 -8.55 -12.57
N LEU A 183 1.60 -9.46 -11.68
CA LEU A 183 0.23 -9.51 -11.20
C LEU A 183 -0.18 -8.21 -10.48
N LEU A 184 0.75 -7.56 -9.76
CA LEU A 184 0.50 -6.26 -9.13
C LEU A 184 0.24 -5.16 -10.17
N ILE A 185 1.02 -5.12 -11.26
CA ILE A 185 0.82 -4.16 -12.35
C ILE A 185 -0.53 -4.38 -13.04
N GLU A 186 -0.89 -5.63 -13.30
CA GLU A 186 -2.19 -6.01 -13.87
C GLU A 186 -3.36 -5.57 -12.96
N HIS A 187 -3.20 -5.72 -11.65
CA HIS A 187 -4.17 -5.24 -10.66
C HIS A 187 -4.32 -3.71 -10.70
N ILE A 188 -3.20 -2.96 -10.70
CA ILE A 188 -3.22 -1.48 -10.81
C ILE A 188 -3.97 -1.07 -12.08
N ALA A 189 -3.65 -1.69 -13.22
CA ALA A 189 -4.28 -1.39 -14.50
C ALA A 189 -5.80 -1.64 -14.48
N THR A 190 -6.21 -2.78 -13.93
CA THR A 190 -7.61 -3.21 -13.85
C THR A 190 -8.42 -2.26 -12.97
N VAL A 191 -7.90 -1.89 -11.80
CA VAL A 191 -8.54 -0.96 -10.87
C VAL A 191 -8.71 0.41 -11.52
N LEU A 192 -7.65 1.00 -12.08
CA LEU A 192 -7.69 2.34 -12.64
C LEU A 192 -8.55 2.43 -13.92
N THR A 193 -8.51 1.41 -14.76
CA THR A 193 -9.35 1.35 -15.97
C THR A 193 -10.82 1.29 -15.59
N THR A 194 -11.18 0.40 -14.67
CA THR A 194 -12.58 0.22 -14.25
C THR A 194 -13.11 1.43 -13.47
N ALA A 195 -12.27 2.06 -12.65
CA ALA A 195 -12.62 3.29 -11.95
C ALA A 195 -13.02 4.40 -12.92
N HIS A 196 -12.37 4.48 -14.08
CA HIS A 196 -12.69 5.49 -15.09
C HIS A 196 -13.92 5.13 -15.94
N ASP A 197 -14.13 3.84 -16.24
CA ASP A 197 -15.23 3.39 -17.09
C ASP A 197 -16.60 3.44 -16.41
N ARG A 198 -16.64 3.55 -15.07
CA ARG A 198 -17.86 3.77 -14.28
C ARG A 198 -18.45 5.16 -14.59
N LYS A 199 -19.27 5.24 -15.64
CA LYS A 199 -20.09 6.41 -15.98
C LYS A 199 -21.28 6.51 -15.02
N GLY A 200 -21.12 7.27 -13.95
CA GLY A 200 -22.20 7.62 -13.04
C GLY A 200 -21.86 8.86 -12.25
N ASP A 201 -22.68 9.90 -12.39
CA ASP A 201 -22.62 11.12 -11.59
C ASP A 201 -22.48 10.78 -10.09
N ASN A 202 -21.52 11.41 -9.42
CA ASN A 202 -21.43 11.68 -7.98
C ASN A 202 -22.24 10.73 -7.06
N VAL A 203 -21.58 9.99 -6.15
CA VAL A 203 -22.10 9.83 -4.76
C VAL A 203 -21.16 9.15 -3.78
N TYR A 204 -20.12 8.43 -4.21
CA TYR A 204 -19.09 7.99 -3.26
C TYR A 204 -17.87 8.88 -3.40
N LYS A 205 -17.65 9.76 -2.42
CA LYS A 205 -16.29 10.20 -2.11
C LYS A 205 -15.51 8.93 -1.81
N GLU A 206 -14.89 8.35 -2.84
CA GLU A 206 -14.10 7.14 -2.67
C GLU A 206 -13.10 7.41 -1.56
N SER A 207 -13.17 6.60 -0.51
CA SER A 207 -12.26 6.67 0.62
C SER A 207 -10.84 6.71 0.09
N LEU A 208 -9.95 7.53 0.67
CA LEU A 208 -8.53 7.47 0.34
C LEU A 208 -7.93 6.07 0.58
N LYS A 209 -8.65 5.21 1.30
CA LYS A 209 -8.33 3.82 1.58
C LYS A 209 -8.92 2.82 0.58
N SER A 210 -9.73 3.27 -0.39
CA SER A 210 -10.24 2.40 -1.47
C SER A 210 -9.09 2.01 -2.40
N GLN A 211 -9.22 0.88 -3.10
CA GLN A 211 -8.16 0.44 -4.00
C GLN A 211 -7.87 1.44 -5.11
N GLU A 212 -8.87 2.16 -5.61
CA GLU A 212 -8.71 3.19 -6.64
C GLU A 212 -7.67 4.25 -6.25
N ASN A 213 -7.54 4.55 -4.95
CA ASN A 213 -6.55 5.48 -4.43
C ASN A 213 -5.28 4.77 -3.97
N VAL A 214 -5.41 3.62 -3.30
CA VAL A 214 -4.28 2.88 -2.74
C VAL A 214 -3.32 2.37 -3.82
N VAL A 215 -3.82 2.03 -5.03
CA VAL A 215 -2.97 1.58 -6.15
C VAL A 215 -1.97 2.65 -6.65
N ILE A 216 -2.22 3.93 -6.37
CA ILE A 216 -1.27 5.02 -6.67
C ILE A 216 0.00 4.90 -5.81
N TYR A 217 -0.17 4.47 -4.55
CA TYR A 217 0.96 4.16 -3.70
C TYR A 217 1.70 2.90 -4.16
N TYR A 218 0.98 1.87 -4.63
CA TYR A 218 1.62 0.67 -5.19
C TYR A 218 2.47 1.00 -6.42
N PHE A 219 1.94 1.82 -7.33
CA PHE A 219 2.70 2.34 -8.47
C PHE A 219 3.98 3.06 -8.00
N THR A 220 3.84 3.96 -7.04
CA THR A 220 4.97 4.73 -6.51
C THR A 220 6.03 3.83 -5.86
N ALA A 221 5.61 2.85 -5.08
CA ALA A 221 6.49 1.85 -4.47
C ALA A 221 7.24 1.03 -5.52
N LEU A 222 6.55 0.58 -6.58
CA LEU A 222 7.19 -0.11 -7.70
C LEU A 222 8.25 0.77 -8.38
N MET A 223 7.97 2.06 -8.58
CA MET A 223 8.92 2.95 -9.26
C MET A 223 10.14 3.27 -8.39
N LYS A 224 9.94 3.42 -7.07
CA LYS A 224 11.04 3.60 -6.10
C LYS A 224 12.05 2.46 -6.13
N HIS A 225 11.56 1.24 -6.29
CA HIS A 225 12.36 0.02 -6.18
C HIS A 225 12.62 -0.66 -7.53
N ALA A 226 12.23 -0.06 -8.65
CA ALA A 226 12.23 -0.69 -9.98
C ALA A 226 13.58 -1.31 -10.38
N GLU A 227 14.68 -0.62 -10.09
CA GLU A 227 16.04 -1.08 -10.41
C GLU A 227 16.50 -2.28 -9.57
N GLN A 228 15.90 -2.48 -8.40
CA GLN A 228 16.18 -3.60 -7.48
C GLN A 228 15.26 -4.81 -7.75
N LEU A 229 14.32 -4.65 -8.68
CA LEU A 229 13.39 -5.68 -9.16
C LEU A 229 13.81 -6.14 -10.56
N ASN A 230 12.98 -6.96 -11.22
CA ASN A 230 13.17 -7.28 -12.63
C ASN A 230 12.79 -6.07 -13.51
N ASN A 231 13.64 -5.04 -13.53
CA ASN A 231 13.36 -3.73 -14.11
C ASN A 231 12.87 -3.80 -15.56
N ARG A 232 13.52 -4.63 -16.39
CA ARG A 232 13.16 -4.77 -17.81
C ARG A 232 11.75 -5.33 -18.00
N GLU A 233 11.39 -6.38 -17.26
CA GLU A 233 10.07 -6.99 -17.36
C GLU A 233 9.00 -6.08 -16.78
N LEU A 234 9.30 -5.42 -15.66
CA LEU A 234 8.46 -4.41 -15.03
C LEU A 234 8.14 -3.27 -16.01
N LEU A 235 9.16 -2.65 -16.63
CA LEU A 235 8.97 -1.57 -17.60
C LEU A 235 8.17 -2.03 -18.83
N ALA A 236 8.40 -3.25 -19.31
CA ALA A 236 7.63 -3.82 -20.41
C ALA A 236 6.13 -3.94 -20.05
N LYS A 237 5.80 -4.38 -18.83
CA LYS A 237 4.43 -4.49 -18.35
C LYS A 237 3.77 -3.15 -18.07
N LEU A 238 4.51 -2.17 -17.52
CA LEU A 238 4.00 -0.80 -17.37
C LEU A 238 3.58 -0.20 -18.71
N LYS A 239 4.38 -0.45 -19.77
CA LYS A 239 4.08 -0.03 -21.14
C LYS A 239 2.85 -0.76 -21.68
N GLU A 240 2.82 -2.09 -21.59
CA GLU A 240 1.72 -2.93 -22.05
C GLU A 240 0.37 -2.47 -21.48
N HIS A 241 0.32 -2.21 -20.17
CA HIS A 241 -0.89 -1.78 -19.48
C HIS A 241 -1.11 -0.26 -19.44
N ARG A 242 -0.26 0.52 -20.11
CA ARG A 242 -0.35 2.01 -20.15
C ARG A 242 -0.47 2.66 -18.77
N ILE A 243 0.26 2.13 -17.78
CA ILE A 243 0.13 2.53 -16.38
C ILE A 243 0.35 4.03 -16.17
N LEU A 244 1.34 4.63 -16.84
CA LEU A 244 1.64 6.06 -16.73
C LEU A 244 0.42 6.92 -17.06
N TYR A 245 -0.29 6.56 -18.14
CA TYR A 245 -1.49 7.27 -18.56
C TYR A 245 -2.64 7.05 -17.57
N LEU A 246 -2.86 5.81 -17.13
CA LEU A 246 -3.92 5.47 -16.17
C LEU A 246 -3.73 6.21 -14.84
N VAL A 247 -2.52 6.22 -14.29
CA VAL A 247 -2.18 6.92 -13.03
C VAL A 247 -2.41 8.42 -13.19
N LEU A 248 -1.87 9.04 -14.24
CA LEU A 248 -2.01 10.49 -14.43
C LEU A 248 -3.47 10.88 -14.61
N ARG A 249 -4.20 10.16 -15.48
CA ARG A 249 -5.62 10.41 -15.75
C ARG A 249 -6.46 10.34 -14.48
N HIS A 250 -6.24 9.32 -13.64
CA HIS A 250 -6.96 9.17 -12.38
C HIS A 250 -6.72 10.34 -11.43
N VAL A 251 -5.45 10.68 -11.21
CA VAL A 251 -5.06 11.74 -10.28
C VAL A 251 -5.55 13.11 -10.75
N VAL A 252 -5.49 13.38 -12.06
CA VAL A 252 -5.91 14.66 -12.65
C VAL A 252 -7.43 14.80 -12.65
N ALA A 253 -8.17 13.74 -12.98
CA ALA A 253 -9.63 13.74 -12.98
C ALA A 253 -10.22 14.13 -11.61
N ARG A 254 -9.49 13.84 -10.53
CA ARG A 254 -9.95 14.01 -9.15
C ARG A 254 -9.05 14.92 -8.31
N LYS A 255 -8.19 15.70 -8.95
CA LYS A 255 -7.23 16.58 -8.26
C LYS A 255 -7.87 17.57 -7.29
N GLY A 256 -9.13 17.95 -7.53
CA GLY A 256 -9.89 18.84 -6.65
C GLY A 256 -10.39 18.17 -5.36
N ASP A 257 -10.48 16.84 -5.35
CA ASP A 257 -10.94 16.06 -4.19
C ASP A 257 -9.79 15.62 -3.28
N TYR A 258 -8.57 15.59 -3.81
CA TYR A 258 -7.41 15.08 -3.11
C TYR A 258 -6.62 16.15 -2.37
N GLN A 259 -6.07 15.76 -1.21
CA GLN A 259 -5.06 16.56 -0.52
C GLN A 259 -3.77 16.58 -1.35
N ILE A 260 -3.04 17.69 -1.22
CA ILE A 260 -1.79 17.91 -1.95
C ILE A 260 -0.74 16.84 -1.68
N ASP A 261 -0.73 16.26 -0.47
CA ASP A 261 0.18 15.17 -0.09
C ASP A 261 -0.06 13.90 -0.92
N PHE A 262 -1.33 13.55 -1.14
CA PHE A 262 -1.68 12.40 -1.98
C PHE A 262 -1.30 12.64 -3.44
N LEU A 263 -1.52 13.84 -3.96
CA LEU A 263 -1.05 14.22 -5.30
C LEU A 263 0.48 14.11 -5.41
N GLY A 264 1.18 14.47 -4.34
CA GLY A 264 2.63 14.37 -4.23
C GLY A 264 3.15 12.94 -4.38
N VAL A 265 2.43 11.94 -3.88
CA VAL A 265 2.79 10.51 -4.02
C VAL A 265 2.87 10.13 -5.49
N ALA A 266 1.86 10.47 -6.30
CA ALA A 266 1.86 10.15 -7.73
C ALA A 266 3.01 10.83 -8.46
N VAL A 267 3.25 12.12 -8.17
CA VAL A 267 4.35 12.90 -8.75
C VAL A 267 5.71 12.30 -8.37
N GLU A 268 5.87 11.84 -7.13
CA GLU A 268 7.07 11.13 -6.67
C GLU A 268 7.28 9.82 -7.43
N GLY A 269 6.22 9.04 -7.68
CA GLY A 269 6.29 7.84 -8.52
C GLY A 269 6.80 8.15 -9.94
N PHE A 270 6.28 9.21 -10.57
CA PHE A 270 6.80 9.66 -11.87
C PHE A 270 8.25 10.16 -11.81
N ALA A 271 8.64 10.83 -10.72
CA ALA A 271 10.02 11.27 -10.53
C ALA A 271 10.98 10.09 -10.40
N LYS A 272 10.59 9.05 -9.67
CA LYS A 272 11.39 7.82 -9.52
C LYS A 272 11.48 7.03 -10.81
N LEU A 273 10.41 6.98 -11.60
CA LEU A 273 10.48 6.41 -12.94
C LEU A 273 11.40 7.22 -13.86
N ALA A 274 11.37 8.56 -13.78
CA ALA A 274 12.24 9.43 -14.57
C ALA A 274 13.72 9.36 -14.15
N GLU A 275 14.00 8.91 -12.93
CA GLU A 275 15.35 8.64 -12.42
C GLU A 275 15.91 7.30 -12.94
N ASN A 276 15.04 6.36 -13.31
CA ASN A 276 15.41 5.00 -13.73
C ASN A 276 16.23 4.98 -15.03
N GLU A 277 17.42 4.37 -14.95
CA GLU A 277 18.37 4.35 -16.08
C GLU A 277 17.88 3.56 -17.30
N ASP A 278 17.13 2.48 -17.10
CA ASP A 278 16.61 1.66 -18.21
C ASP A 278 15.36 2.27 -18.84
N PHE A 279 14.62 3.12 -18.12
CA PHE A 279 13.46 3.83 -18.65
C PHE A 279 13.85 4.95 -19.62
N LEU A 280 14.87 5.74 -19.28
CA LEU A 280 15.25 6.94 -20.03
C LEU A 280 15.64 6.72 -21.51
N PRO A 281 16.15 5.55 -21.94
CA PRO A 281 16.35 5.22 -23.34
C PRO A 281 15.06 4.87 -24.09
N ILE A 282 14.08 4.27 -23.41
CA ILE A 282 12.87 3.70 -24.04
C ILE A 282 11.58 4.49 -23.77
N TRP A 283 11.61 5.57 -23.00
CA TRP A 283 10.40 6.31 -22.57
C TRP A 283 9.45 6.70 -23.72
N GLN A 284 9.95 6.90 -24.95
CA GLN A 284 9.14 7.25 -26.12
C GLN A 284 8.14 6.15 -26.45
N ASP A 285 8.51 4.89 -26.22
CA ASP A 285 7.68 3.72 -26.46
C ASP A 285 6.41 3.68 -25.60
N PHE A 286 6.38 4.45 -24.51
CA PHE A 286 5.20 4.56 -23.65
C PHE A 286 4.12 5.47 -24.25
N PHE A 287 4.40 6.16 -25.36
CA PHE A 287 3.50 7.08 -26.04
C PHE A 287 3.12 6.56 -27.43
N SER A 288 2.24 5.56 -27.47
CA SER A 288 1.76 4.92 -28.71
C SER A 288 1.05 5.87 -29.68
N GLY A 289 0.40 6.92 -29.18
CA GLY A 289 -0.27 7.97 -29.94
C GLY A 289 0.67 9.07 -30.45
N GLY A 290 1.99 8.91 -30.27
CA GLY A 290 3.00 9.83 -30.77
C GLY A 290 2.91 11.22 -30.11
N LYS A 291 3.11 12.27 -30.91
CA LYS A 291 3.25 13.64 -30.40
C LYS A 291 2.00 14.17 -29.69
N GLU A 292 0.80 13.84 -30.17
CA GLU A 292 -0.45 14.32 -29.57
C GLU A 292 -0.64 13.75 -28.15
N GLU A 293 -0.37 12.46 -27.97
CA GLU A 293 -0.42 11.83 -26.64
C GLU A 293 0.62 12.45 -25.69
N MET A 294 1.84 12.69 -26.18
CA MET A 294 2.88 13.37 -25.40
C MET A 294 2.45 14.77 -24.97
N GLN A 295 1.83 15.55 -25.86
CA GLN A 295 1.33 16.89 -25.54
C GLN A 295 0.20 16.85 -24.51
N SER A 296 -0.76 15.94 -24.65
CA SER A 296 -1.84 15.75 -23.67
C SER A 296 -1.29 15.36 -22.31
N PHE A 297 -0.36 14.41 -22.26
CA PHE A 297 0.28 13.97 -21.02
C PHE A 297 1.02 15.11 -20.32
N LEU A 298 1.72 15.95 -21.09
CA LEU A 298 2.42 17.12 -20.57
C LEU A 298 1.48 18.19 -20.00
N GLN A 299 0.36 18.46 -20.68
CA GLN A 299 -0.65 19.43 -20.23
C GLN A 299 -1.21 19.08 -18.85
N ASP A 300 -1.25 17.78 -18.53
CA ASP A 300 -1.77 17.27 -17.27
C ASP A 300 -0.69 17.16 -16.18
N LEU A 301 0.48 16.61 -16.50
CA LEU A 301 1.54 16.33 -15.53
C LEU A 301 2.30 17.59 -15.08
N GLU A 302 2.57 18.53 -15.98
CA GLU A 302 3.38 19.70 -15.65
C GLU A 302 2.70 20.62 -14.61
N PRO A 303 1.41 20.98 -14.74
CA PRO A 303 0.74 21.77 -13.72
C PRO A 303 0.72 21.08 -12.35
N LEU A 304 0.56 19.75 -12.34
CA LEU A 304 0.57 18.96 -11.11
C LEU A 304 1.93 19.06 -10.41
N LEU A 305 3.04 18.87 -11.15
CA LEU A 305 4.38 19.05 -10.61
C LEU A 305 4.61 20.47 -10.08
N GLN A 306 4.17 21.50 -10.82
CA GLN A 306 4.34 22.89 -10.36
C GLN A 306 3.57 23.15 -9.07
N GLN A 307 2.37 22.60 -8.93
CA GLN A 307 1.57 22.72 -7.71
C GLN A 307 2.30 22.09 -6.50
N ILE A 308 2.89 20.91 -6.66
CA ILE A 308 3.68 20.26 -5.61
C ILE A 308 4.92 21.10 -5.24
N LEU A 309 5.66 21.61 -6.22
CA LEU A 309 6.85 22.42 -5.98
C LEU A 309 6.56 23.78 -5.35
N GLN A 310 5.38 24.35 -5.59
CA GLN A 310 4.94 25.58 -4.92
C GLN A 310 4.63 25.34 -3.45
N GLN A 311 3.98 24.21 -3.13
CA GLN A 311 3.64 23.86 -1.76
C GLN A 311 4.85 23.34 -0.97
N TYR A 312 5.73 22.57 -1.61
CA TYR A 312 6.91 21.93 -1.03
C TYR A 312 8.19 22.29 -1.80
N PRO A 313 8.72 23.53 -1.63
CA PRO A 313 9.90 23.99 -2.37
C PRO A 313 11.19 23.21 -2.06
N ASP A 314 11.25 22.59 -0.88
CA ASP A 314 12.31 21.73 -0.40
C ASP A 314 12.45 20.44 -1.22
N LYS A 315 11.34 19.91 -1.76
CA LYS A 315 11.35 18.72 -2.64
C LYS A 315 11.92 18.97 -4.04
N LYS A 316 12.38 20.19 -4.35
CA LYS A 316 12.87 20.56 -5.69
C LYS A 316 14.06 19.72 -6.17
N SER A 317 14.94 19.29 -5.26
CA SER A 317 16.05 18.40 -5.59
C SER A 317 15.55 17.01 -6.01
N GLU A 318 14.64 16.44 -5.23
CA GLU A 318 14.05 15.12 -5.46
C GLU A 318 13.22 15.06 -6.75
N MET A 319 12.53 16.16 -7.09
CA MET A 319 11.68 16.25 -8.30
C MET A 319 12.45 16.69 -9.56
N ARG A 320 13.78 16.86 -9.47
CA ARG A 320 14.62 17.24 -10.61
C ARG A 320 14.55 16.23 -11.75
N PRO A 321 14.64 14.91 -11.54
CA PRO A 321 14.56 13.93 -12.62
C PRO A 321 13.27 14.08 -13.45
N LEU A 322 12.14 14.27 -12.77
CA LEU A 322 10.85 14.51 -13.43
C LEU A 322 10.85 15.80 -14.25
N SER A 323 11.39 16.89 -13.68
CA SER A 323 11.48 18.18 -14.37
C SER A 323 12.33 18.09 -15.64
N ASP A 324 13.42 17.34 -15.59
CA ASP A 324 14.33 17.14 -16.72
C ASP A 324 13.69 16.24 -17.78
N TRP A 325 12.98 15.19 -17.36
CA TRP A 325 12.22 14.32 -18.25
C TRP A 325 11.08 15.08 -18.95
N ILE A 326 10.30 15.91 -18.24
CA ILE A 326 9.28 16.79 -18.83
C ILE A 326 9.88 17.68 -19.94
N ARG A 327 11.05 18.27 -19.72
CA ARG A 327 11.74 19.06 -20.76
C ARG A 327 12.15 18.20 -21.95
N LYS A 328 12.54 16.94 -21.73
CA LYS A 328 12.87 15.98 -22.80
C LYS A 328 11.62 15.64 -23.64
N ILE A 329 10.49 15.35 -22.99
CA ILE A 329 9.21 15.10 -23.69
C ILE A 329 8.81 16.34 -24.50
N LYS A 330 8.87 17.55 -23.92
CA LYS A 330 8.55 18.80 -24.62
C LYS A 330 9.34 18.97 -25.92
N ARG A 331 10.64 18.69 -25.90
CA ARG A 331 11.49 18.80 -27.09
C ARG A 331 11.13 17.78 -28.18
N ALA A 332 10.64 16.61 -27.81
CA ALA A 332 10.23 15.56 -28.76
C ALA A 332 8.78 15.74 -29.27
N ALA A 333 7.94 16.42 -28.49
CA ALA A 333 6.54 16.68 -28.78
C ALA A 333 6.32 17.91 -29.69
N VAL A 334 7.35 18.76 -29.86
CA VAL A 334 7.46 19.77 -30.93
C VAL A 334 7.85 19.06 -32.22
#